data_AF-A0A496XD04-F1
#
_entry.id   AF-A0A496XD04-F1
#
_cell.length_a   1.000
_cell.length_b   1.000
_cell.length_c   1.000
_cell.angle_alpha   90.00
_cell.angle_beta   90.00
_cell.angle_gamma   90.00
#
_symmetry.space_group_name_H-M   'P 1'
#
loop_
_entity.id
_entity.type
_entity.pdbx_description
1 polymer ?
#
loop_
_entity_poly.entity_id
_entity_poly.type
_entity_poly.pdbx_seq_one_letter_code
_entity_poly.pdbx_strand_id
1 'polypeptide(L)'
;MTLSHFVSRGTVLCLLLFGAGCSTFSGSDGGSVPVEKEPEYTTVTPPTAPQPSARTAYQPLLDKAAQATARGDYGQAMALLERAQRIDPDSAEIYLSMAKAHQASGDMAQSRATAERGLLYCNGSDQCAALRVYTR
;
A
#
# COMPACT_ATOMS: atom_id res chain seq x y z
N MET A 1 2.60 -37.81 -44.66
CA MET A 1 2.43 -36.94 -43.49
C MET A 1 1.88 -37.79 -42.34
N THR A 2 2.80 -38.37 -41.56
CA THR A 2 2.62 -39.01 -40.24
C THR A 2 2.20 -37.93 -39.22
N LEU A 3 1.58 -38.15 -38.06
CA LEU A 3 1.00 -39.28 -37.35
C LEU A 3 0.09 -38.64 -36.29
N SER A 4 -1.02 -39.30 -35.97
CA SER A 4 -1.89 -38.98 -34.84
C SER A 4 -1.22 -39.24 -33.46
N HIS A 5 -1.79 -38.64 -32.41
CA HIS A 5 -1.68 -38.96 -30.97
C HIS A 5 -0.39 -38.54 -30.23
N PHE A 6 -0.51 -37.64 -29.25
CA PHE A 6 -0.12 -37.95 -27.86
C PHE A 6 -0.64 -36.89 -26.86
N VAL A 7 -1.86 -37.10 -26.41
CA VAL A 7 -2.31 -36.61 -25.10
C VAL A 7 -1.69 -37.51 -24.04
N SER A 8 -1.05 -36.87 -23.06
CA SER A 8 -0.89 -37.36 -21.68
C SER A 8 0.09 -38.50 -21.41
N ARG A 9 0.70 -38.38 -20.22
CA ARG A 9 1.36 -39.39 -19.39
C ARG A 9 2.82 -39.69 -19.70
N GLY A 10 3.66 -39.40 -18.71
CA GLY A 10 4.87 -40.19 -18.50
C GLY A 10 5.97 -39.41 -17.78
N THR A 11 5.93 -39.36 -16.44
CA THR A 11 6.92 -40.02 -15.55
C THR A 11 8.35 -39.49 -15.71
N VAL A 12 8.82 -38.70 -14.75
CA VAL A 12 9.55 -39.19 -13.56
C VAL A 12 10.88 -39.84 -13.94
N LEU A 13 11.98 -39.15 -13.65
CA LEU A 13 13.19 -39.71 -13.02
C LEU A 13 14.08 -38.53 -12.60
N CYS A 14 14.10 -38.13 -11.33
CA CYS A 14 14.92 -38.69 -10.24
C CYS A 14 16.42 -38.71 -10.55
N LEU A 15 17.22 -37.91 -9.85
CA LEU A 15 18.05 -38.34 -8.71
C LEU A 15 18.90 -37.15 -8.22
N LEU A 16 18.61 -36.59 -7.04
CA LEU A 16 19.25 -36.86 -5.74
C LEU A 16 20.67 -36.29 -5.61
N LEU A 17 20.92 -35.48 -4.57
CA LEU A 17 21.71 -35.87 -3.38
C LEU A 17 22.03 -34.66 -2.46
N PHE A 18 21.52 -34.77 -1.21
CA PHE A 18 22.17 -34.44 0.07
C PHE A 18 22.55 -33.00 0.47
N GLY A 19 21.92 -32.57 1.57
CA GLY A 19 22.37 -31.46 2.42
C GLY A 19 21.60 -31.37 3.73
N ALA A 20 21.38 -32.50 4.41
CA ALA A 20 20.94 -32.50 5.80
C ALA A 20 22.12 -32.04 6.69
N GLY A 21 21.91 -30.97 7.44
CA GLY A 21 22.89 -30.44 8.38
C GLY A 21 22.21 -29.67 9.50
N CYS A 22 21.53 -30.40 10.38
CA CYS A 22 21.21 -29.90 11.72
C CYS A 22 22.53 -29.67 12.47
N SER A 23 22.85 -28.42 12.79
CA SER A 23 23.67 -28.12 13.96
C SER A 23 22.76 -27.51 15.01
N THR A 24 22.29 -28.39 15.87
CA THR A 24 21.85 -28.07 17.22
C THR A 24 23.01 -27.41 17.95
N PHE A 25 22.97 -26.10 18.14
CA PHE A 25 23.76 -25.47 19.21
C PHE A 25 22.80 -25.01 20.30
N SER A 26 22.61 -25.91 21.25
CA SER A 26 22.02 -25.64 22.55
C SER A 26 23.11 -24.99 23.40
N GLY A 27 23.14 -23.65 23.40
CA GLY A 27 23.95 -22.85 24.30
C GLY A 27 23.07 -22.33 25.42
N SER A 28 22.90 -23.15 26.46
CA SER A 28 22.24 -22.76 27.70
C SER A 28 23.32 -22.28 28.67
N ASP A 29 23.73 -21.02 28.55
CA ASP A 29 24.49 -20.35 29.60
C ASP A 29 23.56 -19.42 30.37
N GLY A 30 23.18 -19.89 31.56
CA GLY A 30 22.54 -19.10 32.58
C GLY A 30 23.52 -18.05 33.10
N GLY A 31 23.54 -16.89 32.46
CA GLY A 31 24.01 -15.64 33.06
C GLY A 31 22.78 -14.78 33.33
N SER A 32 22.42 -14.59 34.59
CA SER A 32 21.50 -13.52 35.00
C SER A 32 22.14 -12.19 34.61
N VAL A 33 21.80 -11.69 33.42
CA VAL A 33 22.04 -10.29 33.06
C VAL A 33 21.41 -9.45 34.16
N PRO A 34 22.17 -8.56 34.82
CA PRO A 34 21.57 -7.51 35.62
C PRO A 34 20.53 -6.82 34.74
N VAL A 35 19.32 -6.64 35.26
CA VAL A 35 18.34 -5.75 34.65
C VAL A 35 18.98 -4.36 34.63
N GLU A 36 19.69 -4.06 33.53
CA GLU A 36 20.12 -2.71 33.23
C GLU A 36 18.84 -1.96 32.96
N LYS A 37 18.47 -1.18 33.99
CA LYS A 37 17.30 -0.32 34.01
C LYS A 37 17.30 0.46 32.70
N GLU A 38 16.33 0.15 31.85
CA GLU A 38 16.08 0.82 30.58
C GLU A 38 16.23 2.32 30.84
N PRO A 39 17.17 3.02 30.16
CA PRO A 39 17.31 4.44 30.37
C PRO A 39 15.96 5.04 30.04
N GLU A 40 15.38 5.69 31.05
CA GLU A 40 14.12 6.41 30.96
C GLU A 40 14.28 7.42 29.81
N TYR A 41 13.79 7.04 28.63
CA TYR A 41 13.76 7.92 27.49
C TYR A 41 12.74 8.99 27.85
N THR A 42 13.24 10.07 28.43
CA THR A 42 12.50 11.32 28.45
C THR A 42 12.12 11.58 27.00
N THR A 43 10.83 11.75 26.74
CA THR A 43 10.32 12.14 25.41
C THR A 43 10.94 13.49 25.05
N VAL A 44 12.12 13.46 24.43
CA VAL A 44 12.71 14.64 23.82
C VAL A 44 11.82 14.99 22.65
N THR A 45 10.87 15.88 22.90
CA THR A 45 10.05 16.48 21.85
C THR A 45 11.03 17.23 20.94
N PRO A 46 11.18 16.83 19.66
CA PRO A 46 12.05 17.55 18.74
C PRO A 46 11.62 19.02 18.68
N PRO A 47 12.56 19.98 18.64
CA PRO A 47 12.23 21.39 18.56
C PRO A 47 11.33 21.65 17.34
N THR A 48 10.16 22.23 17.59
CA THR A 48 9.11 22.53 16.61
C THR A 48 9.57 23.64 15.66
N ALA A 49 10.34 23.29 14.64
CA ALA A 49 10.24 23.98 13.36
C ALA A 49 8.88 23.61 12.75
N PRO A 50 8.14 24.54 12.10
CA PRO A 50 6.92 24.19 11.39
C PRO A 50 7.26 23.24 10.25
N GLN A 51 7.12 21.94 10.51
CA GLN A 51 7.24 20.89 9.50
C GLN A 51 6.06 21.06 8.54
N PRO A 52 6.28 21.21 7.23
CA PRO A 52 5.18 21.22 6.27
C PRO A 52 4.36 19.95 6.46
N SER A 53 3.05 20.09 6.63
CA SER A 53 2.17 18.94 6.72
C SER A 53 2.33 18.05 5.48
N ALA A 54 2.19 16.73 5.62
CA ALA A 54 2.20 15.81 4.48
C ALA A 54 1.24 16.27 3.36
N ARG A 55 0.11 16.88 3.76
CA ARG A 55 -0.84 17.53 2.86
C ARG A 55 -0.21 18.59 1.97
N THR A 56 0.61 19.48 2.51
CA THR A 56 1.31 20.50 1.72
C THR A 56 2.18 19.87 0.62
N ALA A 57 2.74 18.69 0.86
CA ALA A 57 3.58 17.99 -0.11
C ALA A 57 2.76 17.30 -1.23
N TYR A 58 1.58 16.73 -0.93
CA TYR A 58 0.77 16.05 -1.96
C TYR A 58 -0.30 16.93 -2.63
N GLN A 59 -0.72 18.05 -2.03
CA GLN A 59 -1.75 18.92 -2.58
C GLN A 59 -1.55 19.28 -4.08
N PRO A 60 -0.35 19.73 -4.53
CA PRO A 60 -0.15 20.06 -5.94
C PRO A 60 -0.24 18.83 -6.87
N LEU A 61 -0.08 17.61 -6.35
CA LEU A 61 -0.30 16.39 -7.13
C LEU A 61 -1.79 16.16 -7.33
N LEU A 62 -2.63 16.43 -6.32
CA LEU A 62 -4.08 16.33 -6.43
C LEU A 62 -4.63 17.35 -7.43
N ASP A 63 -4.15 18.59 -7.40
CA ASP A 63 -4.58 19.63 -8.35
C ASP A 63 -4.26 19.24 -9.80
N LYS A 64 -3.04 18.73 -10.03
CA LYS A 64 -2.64 18.26 -11.36
C LYS A 64 -3.41 17.02 -11.79
N ALA A 65 -3.69 16.10 -10.88
CA ALA A 65 -4.48 14.90 -11.16
C ALA A 65 -5.90 15.28 -11.57
N ALA A 66 -6.54 16.21 -10.84
CA ALA A 66 -7.86 16.71 -11.18
C ALA A 66 -7.90 17.34 -12.58
N GLN A 67 -6.88 18.12 -12.94
CA GLN A 67 -6.76 18.67 -14.30
C GLN A 67 -6.58 17.58 -15.35
N ALA A 68 -5.77 16.54 -15.08
CA ALA A 68 -5.59 15.41 -15.99
C ALA A 68 -6.90 14.62 -16.17
N THR A 69 -7.62 14.34 -15.08
CA THR A 69 -8.95 13.71 -15.10
C THR A 69 -9.93 14.53 -15.95
N ALA A 70 -9.97 15.86 -15.78
CA ALA A 70 -10.86 16.73 -16.56
C ALA A 70 -10.54 16.73 -18.07
N ARG A 71 -9.28 16.45 -18.44
CA ARG A 71 -8.85 16.29 -19.84
C ARG A 71 -9.08 14.87 -20.38
N GLY A 72 -9.56 13.93 -19.56
CA GLY A 72 -9.67 12.51 -19.92
C GLY A 72 -8.35 11.74 -19.90
N ASP A 73 -7.26 12.35 -19.43
CA ASP A 73 -5.96 11.69 -19.28
C ASP A 73 -5.91 10.94 -17.93
N TYR A 74 -6.66 9.84 -17.87
CA TYR A 74 -6.79 9.05 -16.65
C TYR A 74 -5.49 8.36 -16.24
N GLY A 75 -4.62 8.02 -17.21
CA GLY A 75 -3.30 7.44 -16.93
C GLY A 75 -2.40 8.43 -16.19
N GLN A 76 -2.31 9.68 -16.68
CA GLN A 76 -1.58 10.74 -15.97
C GLN A 76 -2.20 11.03 -14.61
N ALA A 77 -3.53 11.10 -14.52
CA ALA A 77 -4.23 11.33 -13.26
C ALA A 77 -3.85 10.27 -12.21
N MET A 78 -3.90 8.98 -12.57
CA MET A 78 -3.56 7.90 -11.65
C MET A 78 -2.10 7.91 -11.23
N ALA A 79 -1.16 8.14 -12.15
CA ALA A 79 0.26 8.21 -11.81
C ALA A 79 0.56 9.33 -10.79
N LEU A 80 -0.12 10.48 -10.91
CA LEU A 80 -0.01 11.59 -9.95
C LEU A 80 -0.61 11.22 -8.58
N LEU A 81 -1.76 10.56 -8.58
CA LEU A 81 -2.45 10.14 -7.36
C LEU A 81 -1.71 9.03 -6.60
N GLU A 82 -1.11 8.08 -7.29
CA GLU A 82 -0.24 7.07 -6.68
C GLU A 82 1.01 7.69 -6.06
N ARG A 83 1.54 8.75 -6.69
CA ARG A 83 2.65 9.51 -6.10
C ARG A 83 2.21 10.26 -4.86
N ALA A 84 1.01 10.84 -4.85
CA ALA A 84 0.42 11.41 -3.66
C ALA A 84 0.27 10.35 -2.56
N GLN A 85 -0.24 9.16 -2.89
CA GLN A 85 -0.43 8.07 -1.94
C GLN A 85 0.89 7.61 -1.30
N ARG A 86 2.02 7.64 -2.03
CA ARG A 86 3.34 7.37 -1.45
C ARG A 86 3.80 8.41 -0.44
N ILE A 87 3.27 9.63 -0.49
CA ILE A 87 3.57 10.69 0.48
C ILE A 87 2.74 10.49 1.75
N ASP A 88 1.45 10.19 1.60
CA ASP A 88 0.54 9.92 2.70
C ASP A 88 -0.37 8.72 2.38
N PRO A 89 0.03 7.50 2.76
CA PRO A 89 -0.72 6.28 2.44
C PRO A 89 -2.11 6.23 3.06
N ASP A 90 -2.32 6.96 4.15
CA ASP A 90 -3.51 6.91 4.98
C ASP A 90 -4.38 8.18 4.79
N SER A 91 -4.21 8.90 3.67
CA SER A 91 -5.03 10.08 3.39
C SER A 91 -6.34 9.73 2.70
N ALA A 92 -7.46 9.97 3.39
CA ALA A 92 -8.80 9.88 2.82
C ALA A 92 -9.02 10.81 1.61
N GLU A 93 -8.36 11.97 1.56
CA GLU A 93 -8.46 12.92 0.45
C GLU A 93 -7.83 12.36 -0.84
N ILE A 94 -6.73 11.63 -0.70
CA ILE A 94 -6.06 10.96 -1.82
C ILE A 94 -6.94 9.83 -2.35
N TYR A 95 -7.49 8.98 -1.46
CA TYR A 95 -8.41 7.92 -1.86
C TYR A 95 -9.68 8.45 -2.53
N LEU A 96 -10.24 9.55 -2.03
CA LEU A 96 -11.38 10.22 -2.68
C LEU A 96 -11.04 10.70 -4.09
N SER A 97 -9.83 11.24 -4.28
CA SER A 97 -9.36 11.72 -5.58
C SER A 97 -9.12 10.58 -6.57
N MET A 98 -8.61 9.44 -6.10
CA MET A 98 -8.53 8.20 -6.89
C MET A 98 -9.91 7.69 -7.27
N ALA A 99 -10.85 7.57 -6.32
CA ALA A 99 -12.22 7.13 -6.62
C ALA A 99 -12.88 8.01 -7.70
N LYS A 100 -12.71 9.34 -7.61
CA LYS A 100 -13.17 10.30 -8.64
C LYS A 100 -12.56 10.02 -10.01
N ALA A 101 -11.26 9.81 -10.08
CA ALA A 101 -10.56 9.55 -11.34
C ALA A 101 -11.01 8.23 -11.99
N HIS A 102 -11.18 7.16 -11.19
CA HIS A 102 -11.71 5.89 -11.66
C HIS A 102 -13.17 6.00 -12.11
N GLN A 103 -14.01 6.74 -11.38
CA GLN A 103 -15.38 6.97 -11.82
C GLN A 103 -15.43 7.72 -13.16
N ALA A 104 -14.58 8.75 -13.33
CA ALA A 104 -14.48 9.52 -14.57
C ALA A 104 -13.98 8.66 -15.75
N SER A 105 -13.10 7.70 -15.50
CA SER A 105 -12.64 6.75 -16.52
C SER A 105 -13.67 5.67 -16.86
N GLY A 106 -14.78 5.59 -16.11
CA GLY A 106 -15.81 4.57 -16.26
C GLY A 106 -15.52 3.28 -15.49
N ASP A 107 -14.42 3.21 -14.74
CA ASP A 107 -14.06 2.06 -13.91
C ASP A 107 -14.77 2.12 -12.55
N MET A 108 -16.07 1.84 -12.58
CA MET A 108 -16.94 1.89 -11.40
C MET A 108 -16.52 0.90 -10.32
N ALA A 109 -16.00 -0.27 -10.71
CA ALA A 109 -15.57 -1.31 -9.79
C ALA A 109 -14.36 -0.84 -8.96
N GLN A 110 -13.35 -0.28 -9.62
CA GLN A 110 -12.20 0.26 -8.91
C GLN A 110 -12.51 1.55 -8.15
N SER A 111 -13.41 2.40 -8.67
CA SER A 111 -13.90 3.57 -7.94
C SER A 111 -14.47 3.18 -6.58
N ARG A 112 -15.36 2.18 -6.57
CA ARG A 112 -15.98 1.66 -5.35
C ARG A 112 -14.95 1.07 -4.39
N ALA A 113 -14.12 0.14 -4.86
CA ALA A 113 -13.12 -0.51 -4.01
C ALA A 113 -12.15 0.51 -3.40
N THR A 114 -11.76 1.53 -4.18
CA THR A 114 -10.87 2.60 -3.72
C THR A 114 -11.54 3.49 -2.68
N ALA A 115 -12.82 3.83 -2.87
CA ALA A 115 -13.58 4.60 -1.90
C ALA A 115 -13.81 3.83 -0.60
N GLU A 116 -14.12 2.54 -0.67
CA GLU A 116 -14.25 1.65 0.49
C GLU A 116 -12.96 1.61 1.30
N ARG A 117 -11.80 1.51 0.64
CA ARG A 117 -10.50 1.63 1.31
C ARG A 117 -10.31 3.02 1.94
N GLY A 118 -10.68 4.09 1.24
CA GLY A 118 -10.60 5.44 1.77
C GLY A 118 -11.42 5.66 3.05
N LEU A 119 -12.55 4.95 3.20
CA LEU A 119 -13.39 5.03 4.41
C LEU A 119 -12.69 4.51 5.67
N LEU A 120 -11.62 3.71 5.54
CA LEU A 120 -10.81 3.26 6.68
C LEU A 120 -10.03 4.41 7.32
N TYR A 121 -9.80 5.49 6.56
CA TYR A 121 -8.89 6.57 6.93
C TYR A 121 -9.57 7.93 7.09
N CYS A 122 -10.87 8.02 6.81
CA CYS A 122 -11.59 9.28 6.92
C CYS A 122 -11.71 9.72 8.38
N ASN A 123 -11.44 11.00 8.62
CA ASN A 123 -11.71 11.63 9.91
C ASN A 123 -12.73 12.77 9.70
N GLY A 124 -13.87 12.66 10.38
CA GLY A 124 -14.97 13.62 10.27
C GLY A 124 -16.07 13.22 9.27
N SER A 125 -17.26 13.77 9.50
CA SER A 125 -18.48 13.46 8.75
C SER A 125 -18.32 13.70 7.26
N ASP A 126 -17.69 14.81 6.89
CA ASP A 126 -17.70 15.32 5.52
C ASP A 126 -16.79 14.50 4.60
N GLN A 127 -15.59 14.16 5.07
CA GLN A 127 -14.69 13.25 4.34
C GLN A 127 -15.34 11.89 4.12
N CYS A 128 -15.89 11.30 5.19
CA CYS A 128 -16.52 9.99 5.08
C CYS A 128 -17.77 10.05 4.18
N ALA A 129 -18.57 11.12 4.24
CA ALA A 129 -19.74 11.30 3.40
C ALA A 129 -19.35 11.40 1.92
N ALA A 130 -18.29 12.15 1.59
CA ALA A 130 -17.78 12.27 0.23
C ALA A 130 -17.37 10.91 -0.36
N LEU A 131 -16.70 10.07 0.42
CA LEU A 131 -16.32 8.71 0.00
C LEU A 131 -17.54 7.80 -0.20
N ARG A 132 -18.54 7.85 0.68
CA ARG A 132 -19.79 7.06 0.57
C ARG A 132 -20.63 7.37 -0.66
N VAL A 133 -20.36 8.45 -1.38
CA VAL A 133 -20.98 8.70 -2.70
C VAL A 133 -20.55 7.64 -3.70
N TYR A 134 -19.33 7.13 -3.60
CA TYR A 134 -18.71 6.23 -4.57
C TYR A 134 -18.85 4.74 -4.20
N THR A 135 -19.45 4.41 -3.04
CA THR A 135 -19.60 3.03 -2.56
C THR A 135 -20.97 2.41 -2.85
N ARG A 136 -21.81 3.13 -3.61
CA ARG A 136 -23.22 2.76 -3.83
C ARG A 136 -23.35 1.87 -5.07
#